data_AF-A0A7S3J324-F1
#
_entry.id   AF-A0A7S3J324-F1
#
_cell.length_a   1.000
_cell.length_b   1.000
_cell.length_c   1.000
_cell.angle_alpha   90.00
_cell.angle_beta   90.00
_cell.angle_gamma   90.00
#
_symmetry.space_group_name_H-M   'P 1'
#
loop_
_entity.id
_entity.type
_entity.pdbx_description
1 polymer ?
#
loop_
_entity_poly.entity_id
_entity_poly.type
_entity_poly.pdbx_seq_one_letter_code
_entity_poly.pdbx_strand_id
1 'polypeptide(L)'
;MNWSDEYRLKWTQTPQEINFMRFTEGKHLVNHISNCWIFTNKVTTLDTIENLKISLKSGEISSPLHPDQFFPETYKLNYAPDLVKFLNQKDEGFWLLKKKNTNCGRGITLIFDVKKYKDDLVTKEIPVQPKPELETEKEPSGSSTELLLQKMKEMGIDPVEEAKQSQSDAPPDEETKEAHAAEQPTAPVETTRKIKNIRSLVTEMDESIIQKYIDKPCLYKGRKFDLRVYMLICCTKPYLVLFNQGYCW
;
A
#
# COMPACT_ATOMS: atom_id res chain seq x y z
N MET A 1 23.21 25.26 -1.97
CA MET A 1 22.97 26.46 -1.14
C MET A 1 23.67 26.25 0.18
N ASN A 2 24.42 27.24 0.65
CA ASN A 2 24.99 27.21 2.00
C ASN A 2 24.07 28.06 2.89
N TRP A 3 23.37 27.42 3.82
CA TRP A 3 22.51 28.11 4.77
C TRP A 3 23.34 28.65 5.94
N SER A 4 22.94 29.78 6.53
CA SER A 4 23.53 30.21 7.80
C SER A 4 23.15 29.25 8.93
N ASP A 5 24.13 28.99 9.79
CA ASP A 5 23.97 28.30 11.07
C ASP A 5 24.07 29.28 12.27
N GLU A 6 24.15 30.58 12.00
CA GLU A 6 24.02 31.64 13.00
C GLU A 6 22.60 32.20 12.99
N TYR A 7 21.79 31.74 13.95
CA TYR A 7 20.40 32.17 14.13
C TYR A 7 19.94 31.95 15.57
N ARG A 8 19.04 32.82 16.08
CA ARG A 8 18.26 32.52 17.29
C ARG A 8 16.97 31.80 16.96
N LEU A 9 16.31 32.19 15.86
CA LEU A 9 15.15 31.52 15.28
C LEU A 9 15.39 31.34 13.78
N LYS A 10 15.13 30.14 13.25
CA LYS A 10 15.17 29.84 11.82
C LYS A 10 13.89 29.08 11.44
N TRP A 11 13.07 29.74 10.61
CA TRP A 11 11.81 29.19 10.11
C TRP A 11 11.99 28.78 8.65
N THR A 12 11.87 27.48 8.35
CA THR A 12 12.14 26.92 7.03
C THR A 12 10.90 26.20 6.46
N GLN A 13 10.83 26.05 5.15
CA GLN A 13 9.74 25.29 4.53
C GLN A 13 9.92 23.79 4.75
N THR A 14 11.17 23.33 4.77
CA THR A 14 11.55 21.92 4.89
C THR A 14 12.58 21.71 6.01
N PRO A 15 12.64 20.52 6.63
CA PRO A 15 13.66 20.21 7.64
C PRO A 15 15.08 20.12 7.05
N GLN A 16 15.23 19.87 5.75
CA GLN A 16 16.53 19.79 5.06
C GLN A 16 17.29 21.13 5.01
N GLU A 17 16.62 22.26 5.26
CA GLU A 17 17.25 23.59 5.40
C GLU A 17 17.91 23.80 6.78
N ILE A 18 17.70 22.89 7.73
CA ILE A 18 18.20 22.96 9.11
C ILE A 18 19.35 21.97 9.32
N ASN A 19 20.52 22.51 9.68
CA ASN A 19 21.67 21.70 10.06
C ASN A 19 21.54 21.20 11.50
N PHE A 20 20.80 20.11 11.71
CA PHE A 20 20.59 19.54 13.06
C PHE A 20 21.90 19.11 13.75
N MET A 21 22.97 18.81 13.00
CA MET A 21 24.31 18.52 13.56
C MET A 21 24.99 19.75 14.20
N ARG A 22 24.51 20.97 13.90
CA ARG A 22 24.96 22.24 14.51
C ARG A 22 23.82 22.95 15.26
N PHE A 23 22.72 22.25 15.54
CA PHE A 23 21.68 22.74 16.43
C PHE A 23 22.20 22.75 17.88
N THR A 24 21.72 23.69 18.69
CA THR A 24 22.10 23.80 20.11
C THR A 24 20.90 24.27 20.90
N GLU A 25 20.41 23.42 21.80
CA GLU A 25 19.26 23.72 22.65
C GLU A 25 19.50 24.97 23.52
N GLY A 26 18.45 25.73 23.82
CA GLY A 26 18.52 27.02 24.52
C GLY A 26 19.10 28.18 23.69
N LYS A 27 20.01 27.91 22.74
CA LYS A 27 20.59 28.92 21.85
C LYS A 27 19.81 29.09 20.54
N HIS A 28 19.43 27.98 19.91
CA HIS A 28 18.77 27.94 18.60
C HIS A 28 17.31 27.48 18.74
N LEU A 29 16.41 28.04 17.92
CA LEU A 29 15.01 27.64 17.79
C LEU A 29 14.66 27.41 16.31
N VAL A 30 13.92 26.34 16.02
CA VAL A 30 13.51 25.95 14.66
C VAL A 30 12.07 25.45 14.65
N ASN A 31 11.43 25.50 13.48
CA ASN A 31 10.03 25.07 13.28
C ASN A 31 9.86 23.59 12.85
N HIS A 32 10.94 22.80 12.84
CA HIS A 32 10.92 21.37 12.52
C HIS A 32 11.61 20.56 13.61
N ILE A 33 11.06 19.40 13.96
CA ILE A 33 11.70 18.44 14.87
C ILE A 33 12.62 17.52 14.05
N SER A 34 13.80 17.22 14.57
CA SER A 34 14.72 16.26 13.94
C SER A 34 14.05 14.89 13.76
N ASN A 35 14.30 14.21 12.65
CA ASN A 35 13.70 12.93 12.27
C ASN A 35 12.15 12.92 12.14
N CYS A 36 11.48 14.09 12.03
CA CYS A 36 10.01 14.15 11.91
C CYS A 36 9.40 13.41 10.71
N TRP A 37 10.21 12.99 9.73
CA TRP A 37 9.76 12.17 8.60
C TRP A 37 9.17 10.82 9.04
N ILE A 38 9.54 10.28 10.20
CA ILE A 38 9.03 8.99 10.69
C ILE A 38 7.50 8.94 10.78
N PHE A 39 6.82 10.07 11.03
CA PHE A 39 5.36 10.16 11.05
C PHE A 39 4.76 11.12 10.01
N THR A 40 5.56 11.86 9.24
CA THR A 40 5.09 12.81 8.22
C THR A 40 5.22 12.32 6.76
N ASN A 41 5.93 11.23 6.51
CA ASN A 41 5.92 10.53 5.21
C ASN A 41 5.01 9.28 5.27
N LYS A 42 4.11 9.16 4.28
CA LYS A 42 3.09 8.10 4.16
C LYS A 42 3.62 6.68 4.44
N VAL A 43 4.86 6.38 4.04
CA VAL A 43 5.46 5.03 4.11
C VAL A 43 6.02 4.76 5.51
N THR A 44 6.87 5.65 6.02
CA THR A 44 7.47 5.52 7.36
C THR A 44 6.46 5.66 8.49
N THR A 45 5.33 6.34 8.24
CA THR A 45 4.19 6.32 9.17
C THR A 45 3.70 4.89 9.44
N LEU A 46 3.75 3.95 8.48
CA LEU A 46 3.38 2.55 8.73
C LEU A 46 4.36 1.87 9.68
N ASP A 47 5.67 2.11 9.52
CA ASP A 47 6.69 1.57 10.44
C ASP A 47 6.49 2.11 11.87
N THR A 48 6.17 3.40 11.99
CA THR A 48 5.82 4.03 13.27
C THR A 48 4.53 3.45 13.88
N ILE A 49 3.52 3.15 13.06
CA ILE A 49 2.26 2.52 13.52
C ILE A 49 2.47 1.08 13.97
N GLU A 50 3.29 0.29 13.26
CA GLU A 50 3.58 -1.10 13.66
C GLU A 50 4.45 -1.14 14.92
N ASN A 51 5.46 -0.26 15.04
CA ASN A 51 6.21 -0.10 16.29
C ASN A 51 5.30 0.29 17.46
N LEU A 52 4.34 1.21 17.24
CA LEU A 52 3.34 1.56 18.26
C LEU A 52 2.47 0.35 18.65
N LYS A 53 2.04 -0.49 17.71
CA LYS A 53 1.33 -1.74 18.00
C LYS A 53 2.19 -2.70 18.83
N ILE A 54 3.50 -2.77 18.58
CA ILE A 54 4.42 -3.62 19.34
C ILE A 54 4.60 -3.08 20.77
N SER A 55 4.89 -1.80 20.96
CA SER A 55 5.06 -1.17 22.29
C SER A 55 3.79 -1.17 23.14
N LEU A 56 2.60 -1.16 22.51
CA LEU A 56 1.32 -1.35 23.20
C LEU A 56 1.10 -2.81 23.63
N LYS A 57 1.54 -3.80 22.84
CA LYS A 57 1.45 -5.23 23.16
C LYS A 57 2.47 -5.67 24.21
N SER A 58 3.65 -5.04 24.26
CA SER A 58 4.68 -5.31 25.27
C SER A 58 4.41 -4.63 26.62
N GLY A 59 3.51 -3.65 26.66
CA GLY A 59 3.26 -2.82 27.85
C GLY A 59 4.29 -1.71 28.09
N GLU A 60 5.22 -1.48 27.14
CA GLU A 60 6.15 -0.35 27.16
C GLU A 60 5.42 1.00 27.10
N ILE A 61 4.32 1.05 26.34
CA ILE A 61 3.42 2.19 26.23
C ILE A 61 2.01 1.76 26.64
N SER A 62 1.29 2.64 27.34
CA SER A 62 -0.14 2.48 27.61
C SER A 62 -0.94 3.57 26.88
N SER A 63 -2.06 3.18 26.27
CA SER A 63 -2.96 4.06 25.52
C SER A 63 -4.40 3.55 25.62
N PRO A 64 -5.41 4.43 25.79
CA PRO A 64 -6.82 4.04 25.66
C PRO A 64 -7.26 3.82 24.21
N LEU A 65 -6.40 4.15 23.23
CA LEU A 65 -6.64 3.99 21.79
C LEU A 65 -5.65 2.99 21.19
N HIS A 66 -6.18 1.98 20.48
CA HIS A 66 -5.40 1.06 19.66
C HIS A 66 -5.31 1.58 18.21
N PRO A 67 -4.17 1.43 17.49
CA PRO A 67 -4.01 1.98 16.14
C PRO A 67 -5.09 1.56 15.14
N ASP A 68 -5.60 0.34 15.21
CA ASP A 68 -6.66 -0.15 14.31
C ASP A 68 -8.02 0.55 14.49
N GLN A 69 -8.19 1.38 15.54
CA GLN A 69 -9.40 2.19 15.74
C GLN A 69 -9.35 3.53 14.99
N PHE A 70 -8.18 3.99 14.56
CA PHE A 70 -8.00 5.31 13.92
C PHE A 70 -7.15 5.27 12.64
N PHE A 71 -6.39 4.21 12.40
CA PHE A 71 -5.58 4.03 11.21
C PHE A 71 -6.17 2.92 10.34
N PRO A 72 -6.62 3.20 9.10
CA PRO A 72 -7.22 2.18 8.24
C PRO A 72 -6.18 1.14 7.79
N GLU A 73 -6.66 -0.06 7.51
CA GLU A 73 -5.90 -1.19 6.97
C GLU A 73 -5.05 -0.75 5.76
N THR A 74 -3.72 -0.90 5.86
CA THR A 74 -2.77 -0.35 4.88
C THR A 74 -1.55 -1.26 4.74
N TYR A 75 -1.03 -1.42 3.51
CA TYR A 75 0.12 -2.26 3.20
C TYR A 75 1.16 -1.52 2.35
N LYS A 76 2.45 -1.78 2.58
CA LYS A 76 3.58 -1.32 1.74
C LYS A 76 3.78 -2.28 0.56
N LEU A 77 3.62 -1.81 -0.67
CA LEU A 77 3.66 -2.67 -1.86
C LEU A 77 5.10 -3.02 -2.30
N ASN A 78 6.08 -2.22 -1.88
CA ASN A 78 7.52 -2.50 -1.97
C ASN A 78 8.07 -3.34 -0.80
N TYR A 79 7.22 -3.93 0.05
CA TYR A 79 7.67 -4.78 1.14
C TYR A 79 7.00 -6.15 1.03
N ALA A 80 7.79 -7.18 0.71
CA ALA A 80 7.26 -8.50 0.35
C ALA A 80 6.26 -9.09 1.39
N PRO A 81 6.50 -9.03 2.72
CA PRO A 81 5.52 -9.51 3.70
C PRO A 81 4.19 -8.74 3.68
N ASP A 82 4.20 -7.43 3.43
CA ASP A 82 2.97 -6.63 3.35
C ASP A 82 2.24 -6.82 2.02
N LEU A 83 2.97 -6.98 0.92
CA LEU A 83 2.41 -7.39 -0.37
C LEU A 83 1.72 -8.76 -0.24
N VAL A 84 2.32 -9.72 0.46
CA VAL A 84 1.72 -11.04 0.72
C VAL A 84 0.45 -10.92 1.57
N LYS A 85 0.46 -10.12 2.65
CA LYS A 85 -0.76 -9.84 3.43
C LYS A 85 -1.86 -9.23 2.56
N PHE A 86 -1.52 -8.28 1.68
CA PHE A 86 -2.47 -7.67 0.76
C PHE A 86 -3.04 -8.68 -0.24
N LEU A 87 -2.22 -9.52 -0.87
CA LEU A 87 -2.73 -10.56 -1.78
C LEU A 87 -3.68 -11.53 -1.03
N ASN A 88 -3.35 -11.91 0.20
CA ASN A 88 -4.15 -12.82 1.04
C ASN A 88 -5.39 -12.18 1.73
N GLN A 89 -5.59 -10.85 1.72
CA GLN A 89 -6.84 -10.32 2.30
C GLN A 89 -8.08 -10.83 1.55
N LYS A 90 -9.23 -10.82 2.22
CA LYS A 90 -10.53 -11.26 1.66
C LYS A 90 -11.56 -10.13 1.60
N ASP A 91 -11.10 -8.88 1.72
CA ASP A 91 -11.98 -7.72 1.81
C ASP A 91 -12.22 -7.11 0.43
N GLU A 92 -13.45 -7.22 -0.04
CA GLU A 92 -13.91 -6.76 -1.36
C GLU A 92 -14.34 -5.28 -1.38
N GLY A 93 -13.99 -4.52 -0.33
CA GLY A 93 -14.22 -3.07 -0.28
C GLY A 93 -13.34 -2.29 -1.27
N PHE A 94 -13.53 -0.98 -1.32
CA PHE A 94 -12.71 -0.11 -2.18
C PHE A 94 -11.34 0.18 -1.54
N TRP A 95 -10.31 0.37 -2.36
CA TRP A 95 -8.94 0.63 -1.90
C TRP A 95 -8.33 1.88 -2.58
N LEU A 96 -7.42 2.55 -1.89
CA LEU A 96 -6.64 3.68 -2.40
C LEU A 96 -5.19 3.25 -2.61
N LEU A 97 -4.75 3.16 -3.85
CA LEU A 97 -3.32 3.18 -4.18
C LEU A 97 -2.81 4.61 -4.02
N LYS A 98 -1.74 4.82 -3.25
CA LYS A 98 -1.12 6.13 -3.01
C LYS A 98 0.38 6.04 -3.31
N LYS A 99 0.80 6.71 -4.38
CA LYS A 99 2.23 6.79 -4.74
C LYS A 99 3.04 7.66 -3.77
N LYS A 100 4.35 7.43 -3.75
CA LYS A 100 5.31 8.10 -2.87
C LYS A 100 5.38 9.60 -3.07
N ASN A 101 5.69 10.33 -2.00
CA ASN A 101 6.11 11.75 -1.98
C ASN A 101 5.23 12.78 -2.73
N THR A 102 4.06 12.38 -3.24
CA THR A 102 3.07 13.27 -3.81
C THR A 102 2.28 14.03 -2.75
N ASN A 103 2.07 15.32 -3.00
CA ASN A 103 1.14 16.20 -2.29
C ASN A 103 -0.04 16.62 -3.18
N CYS A 104 -1.04 17.27 -2.57
CA CYS A 104 -2.23 17.80 -3.25
C CYS A 104 -3.02 16.73 -4.04
N GLY A 105 -3.22 15.54 -3.46
CA GLY A 105 -4.01 14.45 -4.05
C GLY A 105 -3.38 13.72 -5.25
N ARG A 106 -2.26 14.23 -5.79
CA ARG A 106 -1.60 13.66 -6.98
C ARG A 106 -1.16 12.21 -6.72
N GLY A 107 -1.29 11.35 -7.72
CA GLY A 107 -0.87 9.94 -7.62
C GLY A 107 -1.66 9.12 -6.59
N ILE A 108 -2.90 9.53 -6.27
CA ILE A 108 -3.88 8.70 -5.58
C ILE A 108 -4.82 8.11 -6.63
N THR A 109 -5.03 6.79 -6.60
CA THR A 109 -5.96 6.07 -7.48
C THR A 109 -6.94 5.27 -6.63
N LEU A 110 -8.23 5.39 -6.92
CA LEU A 110 -9.29 4.57 -6.31
C LEU A 110 -9.44 3.27 -7.10
N ILE A 111 -9.36 2.16 -6.37
CA ILE A 111 -9.54 0.79 -6.85
C ILE A 111 -10.93 0.34 -6.41
N PHE A 112 -11.81 0.16 -7.40
CA PHE A 112 -13.19 -0.30 -7.17
C PHE A 112 -13.29 -1.82 -7.13
N ASP A 113 -12.47 -2.52 -7.92
CA ASP A 113 -12.37 -3.98 -7.95
C ASP A 113 -10.97 -4.38 -7.50
N VAL A 114 -10.88 -4.85 -6.26
CA VAL A 114 -9.62 -5.29 -5.65
C VAL A 114 -9.22 -6.70 -6.10
N LYS A 115 -10.17 -7.54 -6.55
CA LYS A 115 -9.87 -8.88 -7.08
C LYS A 115 -9.13 -8.75 -8.40
N LYS A 116 -9.73 -8.03 -9.35
CA LYS A 116 -9.09 -7.72 -10.63
C LYS A 116 -7.76 -7.00 -10.42
N TYR A 117 -7.68 -6.02 -9.51
CA TYR A 117 -6.42 -5.32 -9.24
C TYR A 117 -5.30 -6.25 -8.75
N LYS A 118 -5.60 -7.27 -7.93
CA LYS A 118 -4.61 -8.28 -7.52
C LYS A 118 -4.13 -9.12 -8.71
N ASP A 119 -5.02 -9.58 -9.58
CA ASP A 119 -4.65 -10.37 -10.77
C ASP A 119 -3.92 -9.55 -11.85
N ASP A 120 -4.36 -8.32 -12.12
CA ASP A 120 -3.68 -7.37 -13.02
C ASP A 120 -2.28 -6.98 -12.48
N LEU A 121 -2.11 -6.95 -11.15
CA LEU A 121 -0.81 -6.70 -10.51
C LEU A 121 0.15 -7.89 -10.72
N VAL A 122 -0.33 -9.10 -10.44
CA VAL A 122 0.44 -10.37 -10.45
C VAL A 122 0.77 -10.85 -11.86
N THR A 123 -0.11 -10.61 -12.84
CA THR A 123 0.16 -10.96 -14.25
C THR A 123 1.06 -9.95 -14.95
N LYS A 124 1.74 -10.45 -15.98
CA LYS A 124 2.37 -9.65 -17.03
C LYS A 124 1.82 -10.12 -18.37
N GLU A 125 1.16 -9.22 -19.08
CA GLU A 125 0.81 -9.41 -20.48
C GLU A 125 2.08 -9.36 -21.33
N ILE A 126 2.27 -10.37 -22.18
CA ILE A 126 3.37 -10.45 -23.14
C ILE A 126 2.75 -10.54 -24.54
N PRO A 127 2.95 -9.54 -25.42
CA PRO A 127 2.54 -9.64 -26.82
C PRO A 127 3.19 -10.85 -27.46
N VAL A 128 2.38 -11.77 -27.98
CA VAL A 128 2.87 -12.94 -28.69
C VAL A 128 3.39 -12.48 -30.05
N GLN A 129 4.71 -12.60 -30.25
CA GLN A 129 5.23 -12.66 -31.62
C GLN A 129 4.91 -14.06 -32.15
N PRO A 130 4.28 -14.18 -33.33
CA PRO A 130 3.88 -15.47 -33.86
C PRO A 130 5.10 -16.38 -34.04
N LYS A 131 5.06 -17.54 -33.38
CA LYS A 131 6.02 -18.63 -33.55
C LYS A 131 5.27 -19.89 -34.00
N PRO A 132 5.94 -20.81 -34.71
CA PRO A 132 5.32 -22.05 -35.16
C PRO A 132 4.76 -22.87 -33.99
N GLU A 133 3.68 -23.57 -34.26
CA GLU A 133 2.92 -24.39 -33.32
C GLU A 133 3.80 -25.40 -32.59
N LEU A 134 3.71 -25.42 -31.26
CA LEU A 134 4.13 -26.56 -30.45
C LEU A 134 3.23 -26.68 -29.21
N GLU A 135 2.68 -27.88 -29.05
CA GLU A 135 1.90 -28.46 -27.95
C GLU A 135 1.46 -27.53 -26.79
N THR A 136 0.14 -27.35 -26.68
CA THR A 136 -0.50 -26.59 -25.59
C THR A 136 -0.43 -27.35 -24.26
N GLU A 137 0.48 -26.95 -23.37
CA GLU A 137 0.35 -27.24 -21.94
C GLU A 137 -0.98 -26.64 -21.43
N LYS A 138 -1.80 -27.45 -20.75
CA LYS A 138 -3.07 -26.95 -20.15
C LYS A 138 -2.75 -26.03 -18.98
N GLU A 139 -3.10 -24.75 -19.08
CA GLU A 139 -2.95 -23.82 -17.95
C GLU A 139 -3.79 -24.30 -16.73
N PRO A 140 -3.25 -24.18 -15.50
CA PRO A 140 -3.99 -24.57 -14.30
C PRO A 140 -5.12 -23.59 -14.01
N SER A 141 -6.31 -24.12 -13.68
CA SER A 141 -7.58 -23.39 -13.61
C SER A 141 -7.79 -22.55 -12.33
N GLY A 142 -6.79 -21.77 -11.92
CA GLY A 142 -6.85 -20.91 -10.72
C GLY A 142 -6.62 -19.42 -11.04
N SER A 143 -6.96 -18.53 -10.09
CA SER A 143 -6.61 -17.10 -10.21
C SER A 143 -5.08 -16.94 -10.24
N SER A 144 -4.58 -15.95 -10.99
CA SER A 144 -3.14 -15.71 -11.07
C SER A 144 -2.53 -15.36 -9.70
N THR A 145 -3.32 -14.70 -8.85
CA THR A 145 -3.01 -14.42 -7.44
C THR A 145 -2.88 -15.70 -6.63
N GLU A 146 -3.79 -16.66 -6.78
CA GLU A 146 -3.75 -17.97 -6.09
C GLU A 146 -2.53 -18.79 -6.54
N LEU A 147 -2.28 -18.84 -7.85
CA LEU A 147 -1.15 -19.55 -8.45
C LEU A 147 0.21 -18.94 -8.03
N LEU A 148 0.29 -17.63 -7.82
CA LEU A 148 1.46 -17.02 -7.18
C LEU A 148 1.58 -17.47 -5.72
N LEU A 149 0.51 -17.33 -4.93
CA LEU A 149 0.49 -17.67 -3.51
C LEU A 149 0.84 -19.14 -3.22
N GLN A 150 0.47 -20.06 -4.13
CA GLN A 150 0.92 -21.45 -4.05
C GLN A 150 2.44 -21.56 -4.24
N LYS A 151 2.98 -20.98 -5.33
CA LYS A 151 4.43 -20.96 -5.61
C LYS A 151 5.25 -20.29 -4.50
N MET A 152 4.66 -19.36 -3.74
CA MET A 152 5.32 -18.77 -2.56
C MET A 152 5.58 -19.78 -1.45
N LYS A 153 4.61 -20.66 -1.16
CA LYS A 153 4.75 -21.73 -0.16
C LYS A 153 5.77 -22.77 -0.61
N GLU A 154 5.76 -23.12 -1.90
CA GLU A 154 6.75 -24.02 -2.53
C GLU A 154 8.19 -23.46 -2.48
N MET A 155 8.36 -22.13 -2.41
CA MET A 155 9.66 -21.45 -2.30
C MET A 155 10.14 -21.21 -0.86
N GLY A 156 9.44 -21.68 0.17
CA GLY A 156 9.84 -21.47 1.57
C GLY A 156 9.81 -20.00 2.03
N ILE A 157 8.87 -19.21 1.49
CA ILE A 157 8.56 -17.87 2.02
C ILE A 157 7.29 -18.02 2.85
N ASP A 158 7.45 -18.27 4.15
CA ASP A 158 6.34 -18.65 5.02
C ASP A 158 5.34 -17.49 5.28
N PRO A 159 4.08 -17.57 4.80
CA PRO A 159 2.98 -16.96 5.53
C PRO A 159 2.72 -17.76 6.81
N VAL A 160 2.39 -17.07 7.90
CA VAL A 160 2.12 -17.68 9.22
C VAL A 160 1.06 -18.79 9.11
N GLU A 161 1.26 -19.86 9.89
CA GLU A 161 0.61 -21.17 9.74
C GLU A 161 -0.91 -21.23 10.03
N GLU A 162 -1.46 -22.43 9.76
CA GLU A 162 -2.82 -22.94 10.02
C GLU A 162 -3.94 -22.43 9.08
N ALA A 163 -4.91 -23.25 8.63
CA ALA A 163 -5.26 -24.64 8.99
C ALA A 163 -5.40 -25.58 7.75
N LYS A 164 -5.90 -26.81 7.95
CA LYS A 164 -5.70 -27.98 7.06
C LYS A 164 -6.94 -28.45 6.27
N GLN A 165 -6.67 -29.19 5.18
CA GLN A 165 -7.50 -30.24 4.53
C GLN A 165 -8.83 -29.80 3.82
N SER A 166 -9.37 -30.48 2.80
CA SER A 166 -9.03 -31.78 2.14
C SER A 166 -9.27 -31.77 0.60
N GLN A 167 -8.97 -32.89 -0.08
CA GLN A 167 -9.34 -33.23 -1.48
C GLN A 167 -10.83 -33.71 -1.56
N SER A 168 -11.51 -34.04 -2.68
CA SER A 168 -11.26 -34.13 -4.16
C SER A 168 -12.58 -33.74 -4.93
N ASP A 169 -12.99 -34.10 -6.18
CA ASP A 169 -12.55 -35.00 -7.29
C ASP A 169 -13.24 -34.64 -8.65
N ALA A 170 -12.97 -35.37 -9.76
CA ALA A 170 -13.64 -35.28 -11.10
C ALA A 170 -13.48 -36.61 -11.92
N PRO A 171 -13.89 -36.81 -13.21
CA PRO A 171 -14.72 -36.05 -14.22
C PRO A 171 -15.87 -36.99 -14.78
N PRO A 172 -16.26 -37.13 -16.09
CA PRO A 172 -16.14 -36.37 -17.37
C PRO A 172 -17.46 -36.25 -18.23
N ASP A 173 -17.32 -36.04 -19.57
CA ASP A 173 -18.25 -36.34 -20.71
C ASP A 173 -19.42 -35.36 -21.05
N GLU A 174 -19.85 -35.09 -22.31
CA GLU A 174 -19.21 -35.07 -23.66
C GLU A 174 -20.11 -34.31 -24.70
N GLU A 175 -19.57 -33.80 -25.82
CA GLU A 175 -20.16 -33.51 -27.17
C GLU A 175 -21.56 -32.81 -27.39
N THR A 176 -21.94 -32.13 -28.51
CA THR A 176 -21.28 -31.47 -29.68
C THR A 176 -22.21 -30.45 -30.40
N LYS A 177 -21.63 -29.42 -31.08
CA LYS A 177 -22.11 -28.74 -32.34
C LYS A 177 -23.43 -27.90 -32.34
N GLU A 178 -23.73 -26.97 -33.28
CA GLU A 178 -22.99 -26.39 -34.43
C GLU A 178 -23.35 -24.90 -34.72
N ALA A 179 -22.78 -24.31 -35.78
CA ALA A 179 -22.56 -22.87 -36.01
C ALA A 179 -23.75 -22.00 -36.51
N HIS A 180 -23.58 -20.67 -36.41
CA HIS A 180 -23.89 -19.71 -37.49
C HIS A 180 -23.03 -18.43 -37.38
N ALA A 181 -22.83 -17.73 -38.50
CA ALA A 181 -21.99 -16.51 -38.63
C ALA A 181 -22.87 -15.25 -38.87
N ALA A 182 -22.36 -14.00 -38.94
CA ALA A 182 -21.00 -13.48 -39.01
C ALA A 182 -20.91 -12.01 -38.55
N GLU A 183 -19.73 -11.56 -38.09
CA GLU A 183 -19.22 -10.19 -38.29
C GLU A 183 -17.69 -10.18 -38.03
N GLN A 184 -16.94 -9.19 -38.54
CA GLN A 184 -15.48 -9.10 -38.41
C GLN A 184 -15.04 -7.98 -37.45
N PRO A 185 -14.54 -8.29 -36.24
CA PRO A 185 -13.68 -7.40 -35.48
C PRO A 185 -12.24 -7.47 -36.02
N THR A 186 -11.49 -6.37 -35.90
CA THR A 186 -10.03 -6.38 -36.08
C THR A 186 -9.39 -7.34 -35.08
N ALA A 187 -8.53 -8.25 -35.55
CA ALA A 187 -7.98 -9.33 -34.73
C ALA A 187 -7.31 -8.80 -33.43
N PRO A 188 -7.66 -9.34 -32.24
CA PRO A 188 -6.95 -9.01 -31.02
C PRO A 188 -5.51 -9.54 -31.10
N VAL A 189 -4.55 -8.75 -30.62
CA VAL A 189 -3.18 -9.22 -30.47
C VAL A 189 -3.17 -10.27 -29.36
N GLU A 190 -2.80 -11.52 -29.68
CA GLU A 190 -2.66 -12.56 -28.67
C GLU A 190 -1.64 -12.13 -27.61
N THR A 191 -2.05 -12.21 -26.35
CA THR A 191 -1.23 -11.88 -25.18
C THR A 191 -1.21 -13.04 -24.22
N THR A 192 -0.03 -13.62 -23.98
CA THR A 192 0.14 -14.66 -22.96
C THR A 192 0.33 -14.00 -21.59
N ARG A 193 -0.33 -14.52 -20.57
CA ARG A 193 -0.28 -14.00 -19.19
C ARG A 193 0.75 -14.78 -18.39
N LYS A 194 1.92 -14.19 -18.11
CA LYS A 194 2.92 -14.81 -17.23
C LYS A 194 2.87 -14.21 -15.83
N ILE A 195 2.83 -15.08 -14.81
CA ILE A 195 2.90 -14.69 -13.40
C ILE A 195 4.27 -14.06 -13.13
N LYS A 196 4.28 -12.85 -12.55
CA LYS A 196 5.50 -12.17 -12.11
C LYS A 196 6.03 -12.79 -10.81
N ASN A 197 7.34 -12.77 -10.63
CA ASN A 197 7.93 -13.10 -9.32
C ASN A 197 7.85 -11.90 -8.35
N ILE A 198 7.86 -12.18 -7.05
CA ILE A 198 7.69 -11.19 -5.97
C ILE A 198 8.74 -10.08 -6.04
N ARG A 199 9.99 -10.40 -6.42
CA ARG A 199 11.08 -9.41 -6.49
C ARG A 199 10.82 -8.41 -7.63
N SER A 200 10.27 -8.86 -8.75
CA SER A 200 9.79 -7.99 -9.82
C SER A 200 8.65 -7.09 -9.33
N LEU A 201 7.61 -7.67 -8.71
CA LEU A 201 6.46 -6.93 -8.16
C LEU A 201 6.89 -5.83 -7.17
N VAL A 202 7.71 -6.19 -6.18
CA VAL A 202 8.24 -5.26 -5.16
C VAL A 202 9.08 -4.14 -5.78
N THR A 203 9.79 -4.41 -6.88
CA THR A 203 10.60 -3.40 -7.59
C THR A 203 9.74 -2.51 -8.50
N GLU A 204 8.73 -3.08 -9.16
CA GLU A 204 7.81 -2.38 -10.07
C GLU A 204 6.90 -1.37 -9.35
N MET A 205 6.53 -1.65 -8.09
CA MET A 205 5.50 -0.88 -7.37
C MET A 205 5.98 0.45 -6.77
N ASP A 206 7.30 0.68 -6.70
CA ASP A 206 7.93 1.83 -6.03
C ASP A 206 7.47 1.97 -4.56
N GLU A 207 7.81 3.06 -3.85
CA GLU A 207 7.40 3.28 -2.45
C GLU A 207 5.89 3.66 -2.31
N SER A 208 5.03 2.89 -2.96
CA SER A 208 3.57 3.02 -2.96
C SER A 208 2.94 2.21 -1.81
N ILE A 209 1.88 2.76 -1.24
CA ILE A 209 1.02 2.05 -0.28
C ILE A 209 -0.37 1.81 -0.87
N ILE A 210 -1.01 0.72 -0.48
CA ILE A 210 -2.44 0.48 -0.71
C ILE A 210 -3.17 0.55 0.63
N GLN A 211 -4.25 1.33 0.70
CA GLN A 211 -4.98 1.62 1.93
C GLN A 211 -6.48 1.41 1.71
N LYS A 212 -7.16 0.75 2.65
CA LYS A 212 -8.61 0.55 2.60
C LYS A 212 -9.33 1.90 2.59
N TYR A 213 -10.29 2.06 1.70
CA TYR A 213 -11.10 3.26 1.60
C TYR A 213 -12.18 3.28 2.69
N ILE A 214 -12.41 4.45 3.30
CA ILE A 214 -13.54 4.67 4.20
C ILE A 214 -14.78 4.92 3.32
N ASP A 215 -15.53 3.86 3.07
CA ASP A 215 -16.73 3.82 2.21
C ASP A 215 -17.90 4.67 2.77
N LYS A 216 -18.04 4.70 4.09
CA LYS A 216 -19.06 5.42 4.85
C LYS A 216 -18.44 6.58 5.66
N PRO A 217 -17.90 7.62 5.01
CA PRO A 217 -17.36 8.79 5.72
C PRO A 217 -18.49 9.60 6.35
N CYS A 218 -18.16 10.47 7.31
CA CYS A 218 -19.09 11.50 7.74
C CYS A 218 -19.40 12.44 6.56
N LEU A 219 -20.69 12.80 6.40
CA LEU A 219 -21.16 13.67 5.33
C LEU A 219 -21.77 14.94 5.91
N TYR A 220 -21.29 16.10 5.47
CA TYR A 220 -21.93 17.39 5.76
C TYR A 220 -22.71 17.84 4.52
N LYS A 221 -24.03 18.01 4.66
CA LYS A 221 -24.96 18.37 3.56
C LYS A 221 -24.77 17.49 2.31
N GLY A 222 -24.62 16.18 2.53
CA GLY A 222 -24.45 15.17 1.47
C GLY A 222 -23.05 15.11 0.84
N ARG A 223 -22.07 15.90 1.33
CA ARG A 223 -20.70 15.91 0.81
C ARG A 223 -19.74 15.31 1.83
N LYS A 224 -18.80 14.50 1.35
CA LYS A 224 -17.60 14.14 2.11
C LYS A 224 -16.76 15.41 2.33
N PHE A 225 -16.11 15.46 3.48
CA PHE A 225 -15.11 16.46 3.82
C PHE A 225 -13.92 15.78 4.50
N ASP A 226 -12.78 16.46 4.55
CA ASP A 226 -11.63 16.11 5.37
C ASP A 226 -11.40 17.20 6.45
N LEU A 227 -10.78 16.84 7.57
CA LEU A 227 -10.43 17.78 8.64
C LEU A 227 -8.93 18.10 8.61
N ARG A 228 -8.60 19.39 8.50
CA ARG A 228 -7.28 19.91 8.86
C ARG A 228 -7.29 20.29 10.34
N VAL A 229 -6.42 19.66 11.11
CA VAL A 229 -6.09 20.01 12.51
C VAL A 229 -4.68 20.59 12.55
N TYR A 230 -4.41 21.49 13.50
CA TYR A 230 -3.08 22.02 13.76
C TYR A 230 -2.60 21.63 15.16
N MET A 231 -1.35 21.20 15.27
CA MET A 231 -0.70 20.87 16.54
C MET A 231 0.70 21.47 16.57
N LEU A 232 1.05 22.15 17.66
CA LEU A 232 2.39 22.63 17.93
C LEU A 232 3.01 21.76 19.01
N ILE A 233 4.02 20.95 18.65
CA ILE A 233 4.84 20.21 19.61
C ILE A 233 5.91 21.20 20.11
N CYS A 234 5.66 21.83 21.26
CA CYS A 234 6.54 22.84 21.84
C CYS A 234 7.83 22.24 22.41
N CYS A 235 7.74 21.02 22.95
CA CYS A 235 8.88 20.27 23.49
C CYS A 235 8.58 18.77 23.46
N THR A 236 9.61 17.94 23.32
CA THR A 236 9.50 16.48 23.39
C THR A 236 9.88 15.92 24.76
N LYS A 237 10.59 16.69 25.60
CA LYS A 237 11.06 16.26 26.93
C LYS A 237 11.23 17.47 27.87
N PRO A 238 10.23 17.83 28.70
CA PRO A 238 8.93 17.18 28.85
C PRO A 238 8.07 17.29 27.58
N TYR A 239 7.22 16.29 27.34
CA TYR A 239 6.33 16.30 26.18
C TYR A 239 5.23 17.35 26.36
N LEU A 240 5.23 18.37 25.50
CA LEU A 240 4.26 19.46 25.51
C LEU A 240 3.73 19.70 24.09
N VAL A 241 2.43 19.48 23.90
CA VAL A 241 1.74 19.70 22.62
C VAL A 241 0.55 20.61 22.84
N LEU A 242 0.44 21.65 22.02
CA LEU A 242 -0.70 22.54 21.97
C LEU A 242 -1.54 22.22 20.73
N PHE A 243 -2.80 21.84 20.94
CA PHE A 243 -3.79 21.67 19.88
C PHE A 243 -4.39 23.03 19.50
N ASN A 244 -4.59 23.27 18.20
CA ASN A 244 -5.39 24.38 17.71
C ASN A 244 -6.46 23.88 16.72
N GLN A 245 -7.64 24.52 16.77
CA GLN A 245 -8.69 24.27 15.79
C GLN A 245 -8.20 24.67 14.39
N GLY A 246 -8.49 23.83 13.41
CA GLY A 246 -8.22 24.10 11.99
C GLY A 246 -9.52 24.26 11.22
N TYR A 247 -9.65 23.58 10.08
CA TYR A 247 -10.77 23.77 9.16
C TYR A 247 -11.25 22.47 8.51
N CYS A 248 -12.51 22.49 8.08
CA CYS A 248 -13.15 21.52 7.21
C CYS A 248 -12.91 21.94 5.74
N TRP A 249 -12.62 20.99 4.84
CA TRP A 249 -12.47 21.21 3.40
C TRP A 249 -12.99 20.02 2.57
#